data_AF-A0A2J2H7K7-F1
#
_entry.id   AF-A0A2J2H7K7-F1
#
_cell.length_a   1.000
_cell.length_b   1.000
_cell.length_c   1.000
_cell.angle_alpha   90.00
_cell.angle_beta   90.00
_cell.angle_gamma   90.00
#
_symmetry.space_group_name_H-M   'P 1'
#
loop_
_entity.id
_entity.type
_entity.pdbx_description
1 polymer ?
#
loop_
_entity_poly.entity_id
_entity_poly.type
_entity_poly.pdbx_seq_one_letter_code
_entity_poly.pdbx_strand_id
1 'polypeptide(L)'
;MVTRKCWWLQHRLMRVYTHHPRSLIVALGGKSKTRALQRIGRLERPYPGKDVTIAFDIWDSAELLYKQGEARKKLYENEPHWRIVWK
;
A
#
# COMPACT_ATOMS: atom_id res chain seq x y z
N MET A 1 22.81 -17.09 -7.87
CA MET A 1 21.80 -17.64 -6.94
C MET A 1 21.99 -17.00 -5.59
N VAL A 2 21.09 -16.12 -5.16
CA VAL A 2 21.06 -15.62 -3.78
C VAL A 2 19.69 -15.97 -3.22
N THR A 3 19.64 -17.14 -2.60
CA THR A 3 18.54 -17.55 -1.73
C THR A 3 18.66 -16.75 -0.45
N ARG A 4 17.68 -15.89 -0.14
CA ARG A 4 17.48 -15.43 1.23
C ARG A 4 16.09 -15.81 1.69
N LYS A 5 16.10 -16.94 2.39
CA LYS A 5 15.04 -17.46 3.24
C LYS A 5 14.54 -16.35 4.16
N CYS A 6 13.22 -16.26 4.23
CA CYS A 6 12.48 -15.73 5.37
C CYS A 6 12.95 -16.43 6.66
N TRP A 7 12.74 -15.85 7.84
CA TRP A 7 12.32 -16.50 9.10
C TRP A 7 12.54 -15.57 10.33
N TRP A 8 11.44 -15.32 11.07
CA TRP A 8 11.26 -14.79 12.44
C TRP A 8 11.58 -13.30 12.72
N LEU A 9 10.94 -12.54 13.64
CA LEU A 9 10.33 -12.84 14.94
C LEU A 9 9.35 -11.71 15.41
N GLN A 10 8.52 -12.03 16.40
CA GLN A 10 7.56 -11.17 17.12
C GLN A 10 8.18 -9.93 17.82
N HIS A 11 7.33 -8.92 18.04
CA HIS A 11 7.34 -7.83 19.05
C HIS A 11 7.45 -6.38 18.55
N ARG A 12 6.42 -5.61 18.99
CA ARG A 12 6.30 -4.15 19.24
C ARG A 12 7.13 -3.17 18.41
N LEU A 13 6.40 -2.35 17.64
CA LEU A 13 6.60 -0.91 17.44
C LEU A 13 8.07 -0.45 17.47
N MET A 14 8.75 -0.54 16.32
CA MET A 14 9.86 0.36 16.02
C MET A 14 9.60 1.03 14.67
N ARG A 15 9.36 2.34 14.74
CA ARG A 15 9.14 3.24 13.61
C ARG A 15 10.49 3.90 13.30
N VAL A 16 11.11 3.56 12.17
CA VAL A 16 12.31 4.26 11.66
C VAL A 16 11.86 5.24 10.57
N TYR A 17 12.26 6.50 10.69
CA TYR A 17 11.91 7.61 9.80
C TYR A 17 13.03 7.82 8.77
N THR A 18 12.71 7.85 7.47
CA THR A 18 13.67 8.20 6.40
C THR A 18 13.08 9.15 5.34
N HIS A 19 13.98 9.83 4.62
CA HIS A 19 13.81 11.13 3.92
C HIS A 19 13.19 11.11 2.51
N HIS A 20 12.54 10.05 2.08
CA HIS A 20 11.99 9.89 0.72
C HIS A 20 10.49 9.59 0.76
N PRO A 21 9.69 9.70 -0.33
CA PRO A 21 8.22 9.72 -0.23
C PRO A 21 7.72 8.42 0.41
N ARG A 22 7.45 8.50 1.72
CA ARG A 22 7.01 7.38 2.55
C ARG A 22 5.52 7.13 2.37
N SER A 23 4.79 8.10 1.84
CA SER A 23 3.34 8.05 1.79
C SER A 23 2.73 8.60 0.50
N LEU A 24 1.71 7.92 0.01
CA LEU A 24 0.83 8.37 -1.06
C LEU A 24 -0.58 8.52 -0.49
N ILE A 25 -1.25 9.62 -0.81
CA ILE A 25 -2.67 9.79 -0.53
C ILE A 25 -3.40 9.76 -1.87
N VAL A 26 -4.22 8.74 -2.08
CA VAL A 26 -5.18 8.67 -3.18
C VAL A 26 -6.43 9.39 -2.71
N ALA A 27 -6.44 10.71 -2.89
CA ALA A 27 -7.47 11.57 -2.31
C ALA A 27 -8.85 11.45 -3.00
N LEU A 28 -8.89 10.94 -4.23
CA LEU A 28 -10.11 10.80 -5.00
C LEU A 28 -10.19 9.39 -5.59
N GLY A 29 -11.36 8.77 -5.44
CA GLY A 29 -11.71 7.53 -6.12
C GLY A 29 -11.69 7.74 -7.63
N GLY A 30 -10.57 7.43 -8.26
CA GLY A 30 -10.45 7.43 -9.71
C GLY A 30 -11.08 6.17 -10.29
N LYS A 31 -11.69 6.27 -11.48
CA LYS A 31 -12.27 5.12 -12.20
C LYS A 31 -11.23 4.03 -12.54
N SER A 32 -9.96 4.40 -12.71
CA SER A 32 -8.92 3.47 -13.17
C SER A 32 -8.24 2.75 -12.00
N LYS A 33 -8.60 1.49 -11.81
CA LYS A 33 -8.02 0.60 -10.81
C LYS A 33 -6.53 0.35 -11.05
N THR A 34 -6.14 0.11 -12.30
CA THR A 34 -4.75 -0.12 -12.70
C THR A 34 -3.86 1.08 -12.43
N ARG A 35 -4.37 2.32 -12.63
CA ARG A 35 -3.61 3.52 -12.28
C ARG A 35 -3.38 3.65 -10.77
N ALA A 36 -4.35 3.26 -9.93
CA ALA A 36 -4.17 3.24 -8.48
C ALA A 36 -3.06 2.27 -8.09
N LEU A 37 -3.09 1.04 -8.63
CA LEU A 37 -2.07 0.03 -8.40
C LEU A 37 -0.68 0.51 -8.84
N GLN A 38 -0.55 1.08 -10.05
CA GLN A 38 0.72 1.61 -10.54
C GLN A 38 1.25 2.76 -9.67
N ARG A 39 0.37 3.60 -9.12
CA ARG A 39 0.77 4.70 -8.22
C ARG A 39 1.27 4.16 -6.89
N ILE A 40 0.61 3.16 -6.32
CA ILE A 40 1.07 2.49 -5.09
C ILE A 40 2.38 1.74 -5.37
N GLY A 41 2.50 1.04 -6.50
CA GLY A 41 3.75 0.38 -6.91
C GLY A 41 4.94 1.35 -7.10
N ARG A 42 4.71 2.65 -7.36
CA ARG A 42 5.79 3.65 -7.32
C ARG A 42 6.39 3.81 -5.93
N LEU A 43 5.60 3.62 -4.87
CA LEU A 43 6.08 3.65 -3.49
C LEU A 43 6.94 2.44 -3.15
N GLU A 44 6.72 1.28 -3.77
CA GLU A 44 7.41 0.04 -3.41
C GLU A 44 8.84 -0.08 -3.92
N ARG A 45 9.23 0.74 -4.90
CA ARG A 45 10.54 0.63 -5.58
C ARG A 45 11.71 0.61 -4.58
N PRO A 46 12.58 -0.41 -4.54
CA PRO A 46 13.64 -0.48 -3.54
C PRO A 46 14.53 0.76 -3.54
N TYR A 47 14.82 1.30 -2.35
CA TYR A 47 15.76 2.39 -2.15
C TYR A 47 16.45 2.23 -0.80
N PRO A 48 17.77 2.50 -0.69
CA PRO A 48 18.47 2.40 0.59
C PRO A 48 17.79 3.19 1.71
N GLY A 49 17.51 2.54 2.84
CA GLY A 49 16.83 3.16 3.98
C GLY A 49 15.30 3.30 3.83
N LYS A 50 14.68 2.70 2.81
CA LYS A 50 13.21 2.66 2.68
C LYS A 50 12.65 1.31 3.14
N ASP A 51 12.31 1.23 4.41
CA ASP A 51 11.84 -0.03 5.03
C ASP A 51 10.32 -0.19 4.94
N VAL A 52 9.56 0.91 5.02
CA VAL A 52 8.10 0.89 5.02
C VAL A 52 7.55 2.07 4.22
N THR A 53 6.52 1.80 3.42
CA THR A 53 5.70 2.81 2.77
C THR A 53 4.22 2.62 3.11
N ILE A 54 3.48 3.73 3.11
CA ILE A 54 2.07 3.76 3.52
C ILE A 54 1.25 4.42 2.41
N ALA A 55 0.31 3.70 1.83
CA ALA A 55 -0.68 4.27 0.93
C ALA A 55 -2.00 4.49 1.69
N PHE A 56 -2.52 5.71 1.65
CA PHE A 56 -3.87 6.03 2.11
C PHE A 56 -4.78 6.10 0.89
N ASP A 57 -5.81 5.26 0.85
CA ASP A 57 -6.86 5.30 -0.17
C ASP A 57 -8.13 5.84 0.47
N ILE A 58 -8.57 7.02 0.05
CA ILE A 58 -9.79 7.62 0.58
C ILE A 58 -10.99 6.85 0.05
N TRP A 59 -11.74 6.27 0.99
CA TRP A 59 -12.96 5.54 0.72
C TRP A 59 -14.15 6.32 1.28
N ASP A 60 -15.03 6.74 0.39
CA ASP A 60 -16.26 7.49 0.72
C ASP A 60 -17.50 6.58 0.64
N SER A 61 -18.52 6.89 1.43
CA SER A 61 -19.80 6.16 1.45
C SER A 61 -20.71 6.44 0.26
N ALA A 62 -20.41 7.45 -0.56
CA ALA A 62 -21.15 7.73 -1.79
C ALA A 62 -21.13 6.51 -2.72
N GLU A 63 -22.30 6.11 -3.23
CA GLU A 63 -22.51 4.82 -3.90
C GLU A 63 -21.44 4.48 -4.96
N LEU A 64 -21.10 5.44 -5.82
CA LEU A 64 -20.09 5.26 -6.87
C LEU A 64 -18.68 5.10 -6.31
N LEU A 65 -18.32 5.90 -5.32
CA LEU A 65 -16.99 5.87 -4.71
C LEU A 65 -16.82 4.60 -3.88
N TYR A 66 -17.89 4.15 -3.22
CA TYR A 66 -17.94 2.91 -2.47
C TYR A 66 -17.66 1.70 -3.39
N LYS A 67 -18.42 1.57 -4.49
CA LYS A 67 -18.21 0.48 -5.48
C LYS A 67 -16.79 0.50 -6.08
N GLN A 68 -16.24 1.69 -6.32
CA GLN A 68 -14.87 1.83 -6.79
C GLN A 68 -13.84 1.43 -5.72
N GLY A 69 -14.08 1.79 -4.46
CA GLY A 69 -13.28 1.40 -3.31
C GLY A 69 -13.26 -0.12 -3.14
N GLU A 70 -14.41 -0.78 -3.17
CA GLU A 70 -14.51 -2.25 -3.11
C GLU A 70 -13.72 -2.92 -4.24
N ALA A 71 -13.83 -2.36 -5.44
CA ALA A 71 -13.11 -2.89 -6.58
C ALA A 71 -11.58 -2.72 -6.48
N ARG A 72 -11.10 -1.66 -5.82
CA ARG A 72 -9.67 -1.46 -5.52
C ARG A 72 -9.22 -2.37 -4.38
N LYS A 73 -10.03 -2.51 -3.32
CA LYS A 73 -9.77 -3.43 -2.21
C LYS A 73 -9.52 -4.85 -2.70
N LYS A 74 -10.38 -5.40 -3.55
CA LYS A 74 -10.20 -6.74 -4.14
C LYS A 74 -8.89 -6.88 -4.91
N LEU A 75 -8.40 -5.80 -5.53
CA LEU A 75 -7.11 -5.82 -6.21
C LEU A 75 -5.95 -5.78 -5.22
N TYR A 76 -6.02 -4.93 -4.20
CA TYR A 76 -4.99 -4.83 -3.18
C TYR A 76 -4.85 -6.13 -2.39
N GLU A 77 -5.96 -6.83 -2.13
CA GLU A 77 -5.97 -8.13 -1.44
C GLU A 77 -5.26 -9.23 -2.23
N ASN A 78 -5.11 -9.08 -3.55
CA ASN A 78 -4.34 -10.02 -4.37
C ASN A 78 -2.82 -9.79 -4.31
N GLU A 79 -2.36 -8.68 -3.72
CA GLU A 79 -0.94 -8.39 -3.58
C GLU A 79 -0.40 -9.02 -2.28
N PRO A 80 0.44 -10.07 -2.35
CA PRO A 80 0.77 -10.90 -1.18
C PRO A 80 1.65 -10.18 -0.15
N HIS A 81 2.32 -9.10 -0.54
CA HIS A 81 3.22 -8.34 0.33
C HIS A 81 2.54 -7.13 0.98
N TRP A 82 1.29 -6.84 0.62
CA TRP A 82 0.60 -5.65 1.09
C TRP A 82 -0.11 -5.93 2.40
N ARG A 83 0.23 -5.16 3.43
CA ARG A 83 -0.52 -5.17 4.68
C ARG A 83 -1.65 -4.14 4.62
N ILE A 84 -2.86 -4.61 4.40
CA ILE A 84 -4.04 -3.77 4.34
C ILE A 84 -4.61 -3.60 5.77
N VAL A 85 -4.81 -2.35 6.19
CA VAL A 85 -5.40 -2.01 7.50
C VAL A 85 -6.67 -1.20 7.25
N TRP A 86 -7.81 -1.74 7.65
CA TRP A 86 -9.10 -1.05 7.65
C TRP A 86 -9.41 -0.63 9.09
N LYS A 87 -9.73 0.64 9.28
CA LYS A 87 -10.25 1.18 10.55
C LYS A 87 -11.60 1.84 10.28
#